data_AF-A0A349GME8-F1
#
_entry.id   AF-A0A349GME8-F1
#
_cell.length_a   1.000
_cell.length_b   1.000
_cell.length_c   1.000
_cell.angle_alpha   90.00
_cell.angle_beta   90.00
_cell.angle_gamma   90.00
#
_symmetry.space_group_name_H-M   'P 1'
#
loop_
_entity.id
_entity.type
_entity.pdbx_description
1 polymer ?
#
loop_
_entity_poly.entity_id
_entity_poly.type
_entity_poly.pdbx_seq_one_letter_code
_entity_poly.pdbx_strand_id
1 'polypeptide(L)'
;MNELKKRNEVFRMKFSKKGLVFAFLILTSMVLGSMIAIMCKDIDALKFLSYSKSIGFENDSPMVIDLIIIKITLGISINISIAHAVTFLAAIFAYPKIVKNVE
;
A
#
# COMPACT_ATOMS: atom_id res chain seq x y z
N MET A 1 13.20 -32.82 -25.75
CA MET A 1 12.42 -31.64 -26.20
C MET A 1 11.32 -31.20 -25.22
N ASN A 2 10.97 -32.00 -24.20
CA ASN A 2 9.85 -31.69 -23.28
C ASN A 2 10.23 -30.79 -22.08
N GLU A 3 11.47 -30.83 -21.62
CA GLU A 3 11.92 -30.03 -20.47
C GLU A 3 12.02 -28.52 -20.78
N LEU A 4 12.40 -28.16 -22.02
CA LEU A 4 12.46 -26.76 -22.45
C LEU A 4 11.06 -26.11 -22.55
N LYS A 5 10.04 -26.89 -22.95
CA LYS A 5 8.66 -26.41 -23.00
C LYS A 5 8.09 -26.18 -21.60
N LYS A 6 8.45 -27.04 -20.64
CA LYS A 6 8.02 -26.94 -19.23
C LYS A 6 8.62 -25.70 -18.54
N ARG A 7 9.88 -25.35 -18.82
CA ARG A 7 10.52 -24.13 -18.25
C ARG A 7 9.86 -22.83 -18.74
N ASN A 8 9.41 -22.79 -20.00
CA ASN A 8 8.72 -21.61 -20.55
C ASN A 8 7.30 -21.45 -20.00
N GLU A 9 6.64 -22.53 -19.59
CA GLU A 9 5.34 -22.47 -18.91
C GLU A 9 5.48 -22.01 -17.44
N VAL A 10 6.53 -22.43 -16.74
CA VAL A 10 6.79 -21.97 -15.35
C VAL A 10 7.17 -20.48 -15.32
N PHE A 11 7.90 -19.97 -16.32
CA PHE A 11 8.23 -18.54 -16.41
C PHE A 11 7.08 -17.68 -16.93
N ARG A 12 6.04 -18.28 -17.51
CA ARG A 12 4.80 -17.58 -17.82
C ARG A 12 4.01 -17.40 -16.52
N MET A 13 4.50 -16.47 -15.70
CA MET A 13 3.83 -15.98 -14.50
C MET A 13 2.42 -15.55 -14.94
N LYS A 14 1.45 -16.44 -14.75
CA LYS A 14 0.05 -16.15 -15.06
C LYS A 14 -0.33 -15.00 -14.14
N PHE A 15 -0.35 -13.79 -14.68
CA PHE A 15 -1.17 -12.71 -14.13
C PHE A 15 -2.62 -13.20 -14.25
N SER A 16 -3.01 -14.05 -13.29
CA SER A 16 -4.37 -14.51 -13.17
C SER A 16 -5.22 -13.26 -12.98
N LYS A 17 -6.34 -13.12 -13.71
CA LYS A 17 -7.22 -11.92 -13.64
C LYS A 17 -7.50 -11.52 -12.18
N LYS A 18 -7.58 -12.51 -11.29
CA LYS A 18 -7.76 -12.39 -9.84
C LYS A 18 -6.62 -11.65 -9.12
N GLY A 19 -5.36 -11.83 -9.56
CA GLY A 19 -4.19 -11.14 -9.02
C GLY A 19 -4.13 -9.66 -9.43
N LEU A 20 -4.55 -9.35 -10.66
CA LEU A 20 -4.65 -7.97 -11.13
C LEU A 20 -5.75 -7.21 -10.39
N VAL A 21 -6.91 -7.84 -10.19
CA VAL A 21 -8.02 -7.28 -9.39
C VAL A 21 -7.57 -7.02 -7.95
N PHE A 22 -6.84 -7.94 -7.33
CA PHE A 22 -6.31 -7.74 -5.98
C PHE A 22 -5.36 -6.54 -5.90
N ALA A 23 -4.40 -6.45 -6.83
CA ALA A 23 -3.45 -5.34 -6.87
C ALA A 23 -4.16 -3.99 -7.05
N PHE A 24 -5.15 -3.92 -7.94
CA PHE A 24 -5.90 -2.70 -8.18
C PHE A 24 -6.71 -2.27 -6.95
N LEU A 25 -7.30 -3.24 -6.26
CA LEU A 25 -8.12 -3.01 -5.07
C LEU A 25 -7.30 -2.46 -3.90
N ILE A 26 -6.06 -2.92 -3.70
CA ILE A 26 -5.12 -2.37 -2.72
C ILE A 26 -4.72 -0.94 -3.09
N LEU A 27 -4.42 -0.67 -4.37
CA LEU A 27 -4.07 0.67 -4.85
C LEU A 27 -5.22 1.66 -4.68
N THR A 28 -6.45 1.28 -5.07
CA THR A 28 -7.63 2.13 -4.91
C THR A 28 -7.97 2.35 -3.44
N SER A 29 -7.84 1.33 -2.58
CA SER A 29 -8.01 1.47 -1.13
C SER A 29 -7.05 2.50 -0.53
N MET A 30 -5.79 2.54 -0.99
CA MET A 30 -4.81 3.52 -0.52
C MET A 30 -5.26 4.96 -0.80
N VAL A 31 -5.77 5.21 -2.01
CA VAL A 31 -6.29 6.52 -2.42
C VAL A 31 -7.57 6.88 -1.64
N LEU A 32 -8.52 5.95 -1.55
CA LEU A 32 -9.77 6.14 -0.80
C LEU A 32 -9.52 6.37 0.69
N GLY A 33 -8.62 5.62 1.31
CA GLY A 33 -8.26 5.78 2.72
C GLY A 33 -7.65 7.15 3.04
N SER A 34 -6.87 7.70 2.11
CA SER A 34 -6.32 9.06 2.23
C SER A 34 -7.43 10.13 2.18
N MET A 35 -8.37 10.01 1.24
CA MET A 35 -9.52 10.93 1.17
C MET A 35 -10.35 10.90 2.46
N ILE A 36 -10.61 9.70 2.99
CA ILE A 36 -11.35 9.51 4.24
C ILE A 36 -10.60 10.15 5.42
N ALA A 37 -9.28 9.98 5.50
CA ALA A 37 -8.46 10.56 6.56
C ALA A 37 -8.52 12.09 6.59
N ILE A 38 -8.50 12.74 5.41
CA ILE A 38 -8.57 14.20 5.28
C ILE A 38 -9.94 14.71 5.75
N MET A 39 -11.02 14.08 5.29
CA MET A 39 -12.40 14.46 5.68
C MET A 39 -12.68 14.24 7.18
N CYS A 40 -12.04 13.26 7.79
CA CYS A 40 -12.19 12.96 9.21
C CYS A 40 -11.42 13.93 10.12
N LYS A 41 -10.56 14.78 9.58
CA LYS A 41 -9.73 15.72 10.35
C LYS A 41 -10.55 16.89 10.94
N ASP A 42 -11.62 17.27 10.26
CA ASP A 42 -12.50 18.39 10.65
C ASP A 42 -13.56 17.99 11.70
N ILE A 43 -13.74 16.70 11.97
CA ILE A 43 -14.72 16.20 12.94
C ILE A 43 -13.97 15.78 14.22
N ASP A 44 -14.20 16.48 15.34
CA ASP A 44 -13.49 16.23 16.61
C ASP A 44 -13.64 14.78 17.11
N ALA A 45 -14.79 14.14 16.88
CA ALA A 45 -15.02 12.74 17.22
C ALA A 45 -14.24 11.74 16.33
N LEU A 46 -13.91 12.12 15.08
CA LEU A 46 -13.24 11.25 14.10
C LEU A 46 -11.76 11.60 13.90
N LYS A 47 -11.22 12.60 14.63
CA LYS A 47 -9.78 12.91 14.64
C LYS A 47 -8.91 11.69 14.98
N PHE A 48 -9.41 10.79 15.83
CA PHE A 48 -8.77 9.50 16.09
C PHE A 48 -8.56 8.68 14.81
N LEU A 49 -9.50 8.69 13.86
CA LEU A 49 -9.36 7.94 12.60
C LEU A 49 -8.30 8.55 11.68
N SER A 50 -8.17 9.89 11.74
CA SER A 50 -7.12 10.64 11.05
C SER A 50 -5.75 10.55 11.74
N TYR A 51 -5.69 9.97 12.95
CA TYR A 51 -4.43 9.77 13.66
C TYR A 51 -3.53 8.87 12.81
N SER A 52 -2.47 9.46 12.29
CA SER A 52 -1.47 8.82 11.47
C SER A 52 -0.19 8.68 12.26
N LYS A 53 0.41 7.49 12.19
CA LYS A 53 1.77 7.30 12.66
C LYS A 53 2.70 7.42 11.46
N SER A 54 3.64 8.34 11.56
CA SER A 54 4.76 8.45 10.63
C SER A 54 5.73 7.32 10.95
N ILE A 55 5.91 6.42 9.99
CA ILE A 55 6.83 5.28 10.05
C ILE A 55 7.93 5.59 9.05
N GLY A 56 9.13 5.88 9.56
CA GLY A 56 10.31 6.12 8.73
C GLY A 56 11.31 7.11 9.34
N PHE A 57 12.39 7.36 8.62
CA PHE A 57 13.28 8.49 8.89
C PHE A 57 12.54 9.75 8.48
N GLU A 58 11.88 10.37 9.46
CA GLU A 58 11.18 11.62 9.27
C GLU A 58 12.14 12.68 8.69
N ASN A 59 11.60 13.61 7.91
CA ASN A 59 12.40 14.72 7.39
C ASN A 59 13.07 15.54 8.51
N ASP A 60 12.54 15.47 9.74
CA ASP A 60 13.08 16.09 10.96
C ASP A 60 14.15 15.26 11.67
N SER A 61 14.27 13.96 11.39
CA SER A 61 15.34 13.10 11.92
C SER A 61 15.88 12.19 10.81
N PRO A 62 16.44 12.79 9.74
CA PRO A 62 16.99 12.02 8.66
C PRO A 62 18.22 11.24 9.14
N MET A 63 18.40 10.05 8.61
CA MET A 63 19.65 9.32 8.81
C MET A 63 20.73 10.02 7.97
N VAL A 64 21.51 10.87 8.64
CA VAL A 64 22.63 11.59 8.01
C VAL A 64 23.88 10.76 8.14
N ILE A 65 24.40 10.30 7.01
CA ILE A 65 25.74 9.73 6.92
C ILE A 65 26.68 10.89 6.57
N ASP A 66 27.38 11.39 7.58
CA ASP A 66 28.32 12.51 7.45
C ASP A 66 29.71 11.96 7.13
N LEU A 67 30.15 12.12 5.88
CA LEU A 67 31.52 11.81 5.47
C LEU A 67 32.28 13.13 5.29
N ILE A 68 33.59 13.08 5.50
CA ILE A 68 34.49 14.26 5.55
C ILE A 68 34.45 15.17 4.29
N ILE A 69 33.96 14.68 3.15
CA ILE A 69 33.88 15.44 1.89
C ILE A 69 32.43 15.51 1.34
N ILE A 70 31.54 14.57 1.71
CA ILE A 70 30.19 14.45 1.14
C ILE A 70 29.21 14.04 2.25
N LYS A 71 28.06 14.72 2.32
CA LYS A 71 26.97 14.38 3.24
C LYS A 71 25.81 13.73 2.49
N ILE A 72 25.33 12.57 2.96
CA ILE A 72 24.19 11.86 2.38
C ILE A 72 23.08 11.79 3.44
N THR A 73 21.90 12.30 3.08
CA THR A 73 20.72 12.39 3.95
C THR A 73 19.65 11.46 3.39
N LEU A 74 19.34 10.35 4.08
CA LEU A 74 18.26 9.44 3.69
C LEU A 74 16.98 9.80 4.44
N GLY A 75 15.99 10.31 3.71
CA GLY A 75 14.64 10.61 4.22
C GLY A 75 13.61 9.69 3.55
N ILE A 76 13.01 8.79 4.33
CA ILE A 76 11.86 7.96 3.92
C ILE A 76 10.82 8.14 5.01
N SER A 77 9.69 8.75 4.67
CA SER A 77 8.55 8.91 5.59
C SER A 77 7.30 8.28 4.99
N ILE A 78 6.69 7.36 5.73
CA ILE A 78 5.46 6.69 5.34
C ILE A 78 4.43 6.97 6.43
N ASN A 79 3.42 7.76 6.10
CA ASN A 79 2.34 8.10 7.04
C ASN A 79 1.17 7.14 6.84
N ILE A 80 0.90 6.29 7.83
CA ILE A 80 -0.24 5.37 7.80
C ILE A 80 -1.25 5.79 8.86
N SER A 81 -2.46 6.14 8.40
CA SER A 81 -3.60 6.50 9.25
C SER A 81 -4.50 5.29 9.50
N ILE A 82 -5.23 5.31 10.61
CA ILE A 82 -6.23 4.28 10.94
C ILE A 82 -7.34 4.21 9.88
N ALA A 83 -7.62 5.30 9.16
CA ALA A 83 -8.49 5.29 7.98
C ALA A 83 -8.03 4.29 6.91
N HIS A 84 -6.70 4.18 6.68
CA HIS A 84 -6.16 3.21 5.73
C HIS A 84 -6.41 1.77 6.21
N ALA A 85 -6.26 1.49 7.51
CA ALA A 85 -6.53 0.18 8.07
C ALA A 85 -8.00 -0.24 7.90
N VAL A 86 -8.95 0.69 8.14
CA VAL A 86 -10.38 0.45 7.92
C VAL A 86 -10.68 0.17 6.44
N THR A 87 -10.11 0.97 5.54
CA THR A 87 -10.33 0.81 4.10
C THR A 87 -9.71 -0.50 3.60
N PHE A 88 -8.57 -0.92 4.13
CA PHE A 88 -7.96 -2.23 3.85
C PHE A 88 -8.81 -3.41 4.34
N LEU A 89 -9.38 -3.33 5.54
CA LEU A 89 -10.32 -4.36 6.00
C LEU A 89 -11.50 -4.48 5.04
N ALA A 90 -12.11 -3.36 4.66
CA ALA A 90 -13.22 -3.35 3.70
C ALA A 90 -12.83 -3.96 2.35
N ALA A 91 -11.62 -3.66 1.87
CA ALA A 91 -11.03 -4.24 0.68
C ALA A 91 -10.91 -5.77 0.76
N ILE A 92 -10.41 -6.32 1.88
CA ILE A 92 -10.31 -7.77 2.09
C ILE A 92 -11.68 -8.44 2.03
N PHE A 93 -12.72 -7.84 2.62
CA PHE A 93 -14.09 -8.35 2.54
C PHE A 93 -14.70 -8.25 1.14
N ALA A 94 -14.32 -7.24 0.35
CA ALA A 94 -14.80 -7.05 -1.01
C ALA A 94 -14.16 -8.03 -2.02
N TYR A 95 -12.92 -8.45 -1.79
CA TYR A 95 -12.18 -9.38 -2.66
C TYR A 95 -12.97 -10.65 -3.06
N PRO A 96 -13.52 -11.46 -2.13
CA PRO A 96 -14.26 -12.66 -2.50
C PRO A 96 -15.53 -12.34 -3.31
N LYS A 97 -16.18 -11.20 -3.06
CA LYS A 97 -17.36 -10.76 -3.82
C LYS A 97 -16.99 -10.40 -5.26
N ILE A 98 -15.90 -9.66 -5.44
CA ILE A 98 -15.47 -9.20 -6.76
C ILE A 98 -14.94 -10.37 -7.59
N VAL A 99 -14.14 -11.26 -6.99
CA VAL A 99 -13.62 -12.44 -7.68
C VAL A 99 -14.73 -13.36 -8.14
N LYS A 100 -15.77 -13.59 -7.33
CA LYS A 100 -16.93 -14.40 -7.72
C LYS A 100 -17.71 -13.78 -8.89
N ASN A 101 -17.74 -12.46 -8.98
CA ASN A 101 -18.46 -11.75 -10.05
C ASN A 101 -17.65 -11.62 -11.35
N VAL A 102 -16.37 -12.02 -11.32
CA VAL A 102 -15.45 -11.99 -12.46
C VAL A 102 -15.27 -13.40 -13.08
N GLU A 103 -15.78 -14.44 -12.43
CA GLU A 103 -15.93 -15.81 -12.97
C GLU A 103 -17.19 -15.95 -13.81
#